data_AF-A0A3S4REH1-F1
#
_entry.id   AF-A0A3S4REH1-F1
#
_cell.length_a   1.000
_cell.length_b   1.000
_cell.length_c   1.000
_cell.angle_alpha   90.00
_cell.angle_beta   90.00
_cell.angle_gamma   90.00
#
_symmetry.space_group_name_H-M   'P 1'
#
loop_
_entity.id
_entity.type
_entity.pdbx_description
1 polymer ?
#
loop_
_entity_poly.entity_id
_entity_poly.type
_entity_poly.pdbx_seq_one_letter_code
_entity_poly.pdbx_strand_id
1 'polypeptide(L)' 'MAQFNIDSHLSDGKSLQWLALPDAGEQPLDVEVKVRQAAMKKFGQSVFFNCWEHVVASNGYITVRMHA' A
#
# COMPACT_ATOMS: atom_id res chain seq x y z
N MET A 1 10.72 -1.92 -10.05
CA MET A 1 10.11 -0.88 -9.19
C MET A 1 8.62 -1.16 -9.13
N ALA A 2 8.10 -1.55 -7.97
CA ALA A 2 6.68 -1.86 -7.80
C ALA A 2 5.77 -0.82 -8.44
N GLN A 3 4.87 -1.28 -9.30
CA GLN A 3 3.85 -0.45 -9.93
C GLN A 3 2.62 -0.41 -9.03
N PHE A 4 2.33 0.76 -8.48
CA PHE A 4 1.13 0.98 -7.66
C PHE A 4 0.50 2.33 -8.01
N ASN A 5 -0.81 2.41 -7.88
CA ASN A 5 -1.55 3.65 -8.11
C ASN A 5 -2.09 4.17 -6.78
N ILE A 6 -1.48 5.23 -6.24
CA ILE A 6 -1.89 5.84 -4.97
C ILE A 6 -3.25 6.56 -5.07
N ASP A 7 -3.64 6.98 -6.26
CA ASP A 7 -4.93 7.61 -6.54
C ASP A 7 -6.05 6.58 -6.63
N SER A 8 -5.79 5.39 -7.16
CA SER A 8 -6.75 4.28 -7.23
C SER A 8 -6.76 3.45 -5.95
N HIS A 9 -7.15 4.09 -4.85
CA HIS A 9 -7.33 3.40 -3.57
C HIS A 9 -8.79 3.01 -3.36
N LEU A 10 -9.02 1.81 -2.85
CA LEU A 10 -10.32 1.37 -2.39
C LEU A 10 -10.50 1.85 -0.96
N SER A 11 -11.47 2.73 -0.73
CA SER A 11 -11.87 3.15 0.61
C SER A 11 -13.13 2.40 1.00
N ASP A 12 -13.06 1.66 2.10
CA ASP A 12 -14.22 1.00 2.72
C ASP A 12 -14.85 1.88 3.83
N GLY A 13 -14.46 3.16 3.89
CA GLY A 13 -14.87 4.10 4.95
C GLY A 13 -14.17 3.93 6.30
N LYS A 14 -13.55 2.76 6.55
CA LYS A 14 -12.73 2.47 7.74
C LYS A 14 -11.27 2.12 7.42
N SER A 15 -11.00 1.76 6.17
CA SER A 15 -9.66 1.42 5.70
C SER A 15 -9.47 1.83 4.25
N LEU A 16 -8.24 2.14 3.90
CA LEU A 16 -7.78 2.43 2.55
C LEU A 16 -6.95 1.26 2.06
N GLN A 17 -7.20 0.78 0.85
CA GLN A 17 -6.49 -0.34 0.25
C GLN A 17 -5.91 0.06 -1.10
N TRP A 18 -4.66 -0.32 -1.34
CA TRP A 18 -3.94 -0.11 -2.59
C TRP A 18 -3.49 -1.44 -3.16
N LEU A 19 -3.72 -1.62 -4.45
CA LEU A 19 -3.15 -2.72 -5.20
C LEU A 19 -1.78 -2.29 -5.74
N ALA A 20 -0.76 -3.07 -5.42
CA ALA A 20 0.59 -2.88 -5.90
C ALA A 20 1.08 -4.16 -6.60
N LEU A 21 1.68 -3.99 -7.78
CA LEU A 21 2.33 -5.06 -8.51
C LEU A 21 3.84 -4.99 -8.19
N PRO A 22 4.40 -5.95 -7.41
CA PRO A 22 5.83 -6.03 -7.23
C PRO A 22 6.53 -6.37 -8.54
N ASP A 23 7.74 -5.84 -8.72
CA ASP A 23 8.65 -6.31 -9.76
C ASP A 23 9.29 -7.65 -9.36
N ALA A 24 9.94 -8.31 -10.32
CA ALA A 24 10.55 -9.62 -10.12
C ALA A 24 11.54 -9.63 -8.93
N GLY A 25 11.18 -10.35 -7.86
CA GLY A 25 11.99 -10.49 -6.64
C GLY A 25 11.83 -9.38 -5.60
N GLU A 26 10.90 -8.44 -5.79
CA GLU A 26 10.64 -7.36 -4.84
C GLU A 26 9.86 -7.88 -3.63
N GLN A 27 10.32 -7.55 -2.41
CA GLN A 27 9.67 -8.05 -1.21
C GLN A 27 8.38 -7.25 -0.91
N PRO A 28 7.37 -7.89 -0.30
CA PRO A 28 6.14 -7.22 0.11
C PRO A 28 6.39 -6.00 0.99
N LEU A 29 7.40 -6.09 1.86
CA LEU A 29 7.82 -5.02 2.74
C LEU A 29 8.32 -3.78 1.97
N ASP A 30 9.12 -3.97 0.91
CA ASP A 30 9.61 -2.87 0.07
C ASP A 30 8.46 -2.15 -0.63
N VAL A 31 7.46 -2.91 -1.10
CA VAL A 31 6.26 -2.36 -1.73
C VAL A 31 5.42 -1.59 -0.74
N GLU A 32 5.22 -2.12 0.46
CA GLU A 32 4.51 -1.44 1.54
C GLU A 32 5.18 -0.11 1.90
N VAL A 33 6.51 -0.07 2.06
CA VAL A 33 7.25 1.15 2.37
C VAL A 33 7.03 2.21 1.29
N LYS A 34 7.00 1.82 0.01
CA LYS A 34 6.75 2.75 -1.11
C LYS A 34 5.33 3.29 -1.09
N VAL A 35 4.33 2.42 -0.88
CA VAL A 35 2.93 2.83 -0.75
C VAL A 35 2.77 3.77 0.44
N ARG A 36 3.39 3.45 1.58
CA ARG A 36 3.36 4.28 2.79
C ARG A 36 3.99 5.65 2.55
N GLN A 37 5.16 5.73 1.90
CA GLN A 37 5.78 7.01 1.55
C GLN A 37 4.90 7.86 0.63
N ALA A 38 4.26 7.24 -0.37
CA ALA A 38 3.34 7.93 -1.26
C ALA A 38 2.07 8.40 -0.53
N ALA A 39 1.53 7.57 0.37
CA ALA A 39 0.40 7.94 1.22
C ALA A 39 0.76 9.09 2.16
N MET A 40 1.95 9.10 2.76
CA MET A 40 2.42 10.22 3.59
C MET A 40 2.51 11.53 2.82
N LYS A 41 2.95 11.47 1.55
CA LYS A 41 3.01 12.65 0.67
C LYS A 41 1.62 13.20 0.34
N LYS A 42 0.60 12.33 0.24
CA LYS A 42 -0.75 12.69 -0.18
C LYS A 42 -1.68 13.05 0.99
N PHE A 43 -1.70 12.24 2.03
CA PHE A 43 -2.59 12.36 3.19
C PHE A 43 -1.92 13.01 4.41
N GLY A 44 -0.60 13.23 4.36
CA GLY A 44 0.18 13.81 5.45
C GLY A 44 0.88 12.77 6.32
N GLN A 45 1.82 13.23 7.15
CA GLN A 45 2.66 12.34 7.98
C GLN A 45 1.86 11.54 9.02
N SER A 46 0.65 11.99 9.37
CA SER A 46 -0.25 11.34 10.33
C SER A 46 -0.59 9.90 9.92
N VAL A 47 -0.69 9.61 8.62
CA VAL A 47 -1.00 8.26 8.13
C VAL A 47 0.11 7.25 8.41
N PHE A 48 1.32 7.69 8.76
CA PHE A 48 2.41 6.80 9.12
C PHE A 48 2.11 6.00 10.40
N PHE A 49 1.38 6.60 11.35
CA PHE A 49 1.05 5.99 12.65
C PHE A 49 -0.16 5.05 12.59
N ASN A 50 -0.86 5.00 11.46
CA ASN A 50 -1.99 4.10 11.26
C ASN A 50 -1.55 2.62 11.24
N CYS A 51 -2.49 1.71 11.44
CA CYS A 51 -2.20 0.29 11.27
C CYS A 51 -2.11 -0.05 9.78
N TRP A 52 -0.95 -0.54 9.36
CA TRP A 52 -0.69 -0.99 7.99
C TRP A 52 -0.62 -2.52 7.96
N GLU A 53 -1.23 -3.10 6.93
CA GLU A 53 -1.20 -4.52 6.64
C GLU A 53 -0.83 -4.70 5.16
N HIS A 54 -0.04 -5.71 4.83
CA HIS A 54 0.16 -6.12 3.45
C HIS A 54 -0.29 -7.57 3.28
N VAL A 55 -1.00 -7.83 2.19
CA VAL A 55 -1.47 -9.16 1.82
C VAL A 55 -0.89 -9.49 0.46
N VAL A 56 -0.07 -10.54 0.41
CA VAL A 56 0.44 -11.07 -0.85
C VAL A 56 -0.63 -12.00 -1.42
N ALA A 57 -1.23 -11.60 -2.51
CA ALA A 57 -2.15 -12.43 -3.25
C ALA A 57 -1.38 -13.52 -4.01
N SER A 58 -1.98 -14.71 -4.15
CA SER A 58 -1.35 -15.88 -4.77
C SER A 58 -0.96 -15.68 -6.23
N ASN A 59 -1.48 -14.62 -6.87
CA ASN A 59 -1.15 -14.19 -8.22
C ASN A 59 0.07 -13.25 -8.29
N GLY A 60 0.78 -13.06 -7.18
CA GLY A 60 1.98 -12.21 -7.11
C GLY A 60 1.70 -10.73 -6.87
N TYR A 61 0.44 -10.32 -6.73
CA TYR A 61 0.09 -8.94 -6.39
C TYR A 61 0.18 -8.71 -4.88
N ILE A 62 0.51 -7.50 -4.47
CA ILE A 62 0.54 -7.10 -3.06
C ILE A 62 -0.57 -6.09 -2.84
N THR A 63 -1.48 -6.41 -1.94
CA THR A 63 -2.49 -5.46 -1.47
C THR A 63 -2.01 -4.85 -0.18
N VAL A 64 -1.80 -3.53 -0.16
CA VAL A 64 -1.46 -2.79 1.05
C VAL A 64 -2.74 -2.17 1.60
N ARG A 65 -3.01 -2.36 2.88
CA ARG A 65 -4.16 -1.80 3.59
C ARG A 65 -3.68 -0.89 4.71
N MET A 66 -4.35 0.24 4.87
CA MET A 66 -4.19 1.15 5.99
C MET A 66 -5.53 1.29 6.69
N HIS A 67 -5.56 1.06 7.99
CA HIS A 67 -6.72 1.30 8.83
C HIS A 67 -6.65 2.72 9.38
N ALA A 68 -7.72 3.50 9.18
CA ALA A 68 -7.84 4.89 9.63
C ALA A 68 -8.59 4.99 10.96
#